data_AF-K0VRQ0-F1
#
_entry.id   AF-K0VRQ0-F1
#
_cell.length_a   1.000
_cell.length_b   1.000
_cell.length_c   1.000
_cell.angle_alpha   90.00
_cell.angle_beta   90.00
_cell.angle_gamma   90.00
#
_symmetry.space_group_name_H-M   'P 1'
#
loop_
_entity.id
_entity.type
_entity.pdbx_description
1 polymer ?
#
loop_
_entity_poly.entity_id
_entity_poly.type
_entity_poly.pdbx_seq_one_letter_code
_entity_poly.pdbx_strand_id
1 'polypeptide(L)'
;MYFATFGSFILEQHYKVKATPKGGLAAYNLDGTMILFADHREDGYVTGAGENFHCWVEAEGWAIDFMAPAFSETAAGLQVPSKMFQRPLSAMASSINNLNHSGDFFYLSEPAATAARFQDWHKLAMIGDLATIAARWFRKAPKSMAAAISVDNPSGKSRSVPLVGNPLVGSW
;
A
#
# COMPACT_ATOMS: atom_id res chain seq x y z
N MET A 1 -3.75 2.35 4.05
CA MET A 1 -2.96 2.73 5.24
C MET A 1 -2.01 1.62 5.73
N TYR A 2 -2.52 0.48 6.24
CA TYR A 2 -1.67 -0.59 6.81
C TYR A 2 -0.55 -1.09 5.89
N PHE A 3 -0.86 -1.38 4.62
CA PHE A 3 0.12 -1.81 3.61
C PHE A 3 1.30 -0.83 3.49
N ALA A 4 1.01 0.48 3.39
CA ALA A 4 2.04 1.50 3.27
C ALA A 4 2.90 1.60 4.53
N THR A 5 2.28 1.66 5.72
CA THR A 5 3.03 1.81 6.98
C THR A 5 3.84 0.57 7.36
N PHE A 6 3.28 -0.63 7.15
CA PHE A 6 4.00 -1.86 7.49
C PHE A 6 5.06 -2.17 6.43
N GLY A 7 4.76 -1.91 5.17
CA GLY A 7 5.73 -2.00 4.07
C GLY A 7 6.91 -1.06 4.26
N SER A 8 6.68 0.21 4.61
CA SER A 8 7.75 1.16 4.89
C SER A 8 8.61 0.70 6.07
N PHE A 9 7.98 0.23 7.15
CA PHE A 9 8.70 -0.30 8.31
C PHE A 9 9.54 -1.54 7.97
N ILE A 10 9.02 -2.47 7.15
CA ILE A 10 9.78 -3.64 6.67
C ILE A 10 10.99 -3.20 5.84
N LEU A 11 10.83 -2.23 4.95
CA LEU A 11 11.91 -1.69 4.13
C LEU A 11 13.01 -1.06 5.01
N GLU A 12 12.65 -0.24 5.99
CA GLU A 12 13.61 0.35 6.92
C GLU A 12 14.35 -0.73 7.74
N GLN A 13 13.63 -1.72 8.27
CA GLN A 13 14.23 -2.75 9.11
C GLN A 13 15.14 -3.71 8.35
N HIS A 14 14.73 -4.15 7.15
CA HIS A 14 15.43 -5.21 6.41
C HIS A 14 16.32 -4.69 5.30
N TYR A 15 15.96 -3.58 4.66
CA TYR A 15 16.68 -3.02 3.51
C TYR A 15 17.50 -1.78 3.86
N LYS A 16 17.30 -1.21 5.05
CA LYS A 16 18.07 -0.05 5.56
C LYS A 16 17.94 1.18 4.65
N VAL A 17 16.80 1.32 3.99
CA VAL A 17 16.45 2.45 3.13
C VAL A 17 15.45 3.35 3.84
N LYS A 18 15.48 4.65 3.54
CA LYS A 18 14.45 5.56 4.06
C LYS A 18 13.16 5.33 3.28
N ALA A 19 12.11 4.87 3.95
CA ALA A 19 10.83 4.58 3.33
C ALA A 19 9.72 5.40 4.00
N THR A 20 9.08 6.28 3.25
CA THR A 20 8.05 7.19 3.77
C THR A 20 6.68 6.78 3.25
N PRO A 21 5.73 6.40 4.13
CA PRO A 21 4.35 6.25 3.70
C PRO A 21 3.76 7.62 3.40
N LYS A 22 3.11 7.75 2.24
CA LYS A 22 2.34 8.94 1.87
C LYS A 22 0.91 8.54 1.57
N GLY A 23 0.02 9.52 1.52
CA GLY A 23 -1.35 9.30 1.08
C GLY A 23 -2.01 10.54 0.52
N GLY A 24 -3.15 10.31 -0.12
CA GLY A 24 -3.89 11.31 -0.88
C GLY A 24 -4.54 10.66 -2.09
N LEU A 25 -4.50 11.36 -3.21
CA LEU A 25 -5.07 10.88 -4.46
C LEU A 25 -4.07 9.96 -5.15
N ALA A 26 -4.55 8.82 -5.60
CA ALA A 26 -3.78 7.89 -6.42
C ALA A 26 -4.58 7.43 -7.63
N ALA A 27 -3.93 7.33 -8.77
CA ALA A 27 -4.51 6.81 -9.99
C ALA A 27 -3.54 5.88 -10.70
N TYR A 28 -4.07 4.83 -11.32
CA TYR A 28 -3.31 3.79 -12.00
C TYR A 28 -3.99 3.39 -13.31
N ASN A 29 -3.19 3.09 -14.34
CA ASN A 29 -3.59 2.30 -15.49
C ASN A 29 -2.99 0.89 -15.33
N LEU A 30 -3.83 -0.13 -15.17
CA LEU A 30 -3.44 -1.51 -14.92
C LEU A 30 -3.97 -2.40 -16.06
N ASP A 31 -3.14 -2.67 -17.07
CA ASP A 31 -3.52 -3.35 -18.32
C ASP A 31 -4.74 -2.74 -19.03
N GLY A 32 -4.82 -1.41 -19.05
CA GLY A 32 -5.92 -0.66 -19.68
C GLY A 32 -7.10 -0.40 -18.76
N THR A 33 -7.14 -1.02 -17.58
CA THR A 33 -8.14 -0.73 -16.55
C THR A 33 -7.69 0.42 -15.67
N MET A 34 -8.48 1.48 -15.61
CA MET A 34 -8.21 2.64 -14.76
C MET A 34 -8.73 2.41 -13.34
N ILE A 35 -7.87 2.61 -12.35
CA ILE A 35 -8.28 2.74 -10.95
C ILE A 35 -8.01 4.17 -10.51
N LEU A 36 -9.00 4.81 -9.91
CA LEU A 36 -8.88 6.14 -9.31
C LEU A 36 -9.34 6.11 -7.85
N PHE A 37 -8.42 6.41 -6.95
CA PHE A 37 -8.68 6.66 -5.54
C PHE A 37 -8.84 8.16 -5.32
N ALA A 38 -10.07 8.64 -5.51
CA ALA A 38 -10.45 10.01 -5.28
C ALA A 38 -11.97 10.16 -5.12
N ASP A 39 -12.39 11.19 -4.41
CA ASP A 39 -13.78 11.62 -4.37
C ASP A 39 -14.06 12.61 -5.49
N HIS A 40 -15.20 12.45 -6.15
CA HIS A 40 -15.69 13.39 -7.15
C HIS A 40 -16.31 14.60 -6.47
N ARG A 41 -15.95 15.81 -6.92
CA ARG A 41 -16.54 17.07 -6.46
C ARG A 41 -17.52 17.60 -7.51
N GLU A 42 -18.49 18.39 -7.07
CA GLU A 42 -19.52 18.97 -7.96
C GLU A 42 -18.95 19.91 -9.04
N ASP A 43 -17.76 20.47 -8.80
CA ASP A 43 -17.02 21.35 -9.73
C ASP A 43 -16.26 20.58 -10.83
N GLY A 44 -16.39 19.25 -10.89
CA GLY A 44 -15.72 18.39 -11.86
C GLY A 44 -14.26 18.07 -11.53
N TYR A 45 -13.75 18.54 -10.38
CA TYR A 45 -12.45 18.13 -9.87
C TYR A 45 -12.57 16.92 -8.94
N VAL A 46 -11.43 16.31 -8.64
CA VAL A 46 -11.34 15.18 -7.72
C VAL A 46 -10.40 15.50 -6.57
N THR A 47 -10.64 14.89 -5.40
CA THR A 47 -9.76 15.06 -4.23
C THR A 47 -9.43 13.72 -3.60
N GLY A 48 -8.19 13.56 -3.18
CA GLY A 48 -7.76 12.41 -2.38
C GLY A 48 -7.95 12.62 -0.88
N ALA A 49 -8.50 13.75 -0.43
CA ALA A 49 -8.59 14.07 1.00
C ALA A 49 -9.80 13.46 1.71
N GLY A 50 -10.78 12.93 0.96
CA GLY A 50 -12.04 12.37 1.46
C GLY A 50 -12.03 10.84 1.59
N GLU A 51 -13.18 10.17 1.39
CA GLU A 51 -13.35 8.76 1.76
C GLU A 51 -12.51 7.81 0.89
N ASN A 52 -12.36 8.12 -0.40
CA ASN A 52 -11.52 7.33 -1.31
C ASN A 52 -10.02 7.70 -1.22
N PHE A 53 -9.51 7.83 0.00
CA PHE A 53 -8.11 8.10 0.31
C PHE A 53 -7.23 6.85 0.15
N HIS A 54 -6.09 6.98 -0.52
CA HIS A 54 -5.15 5.87 -0.69
C HIS A 54 -3.77 6.17 -0.10
N CYS A 55 -3.01 5.12 0.24
CA CYS A 55 -1.63 5.26 0.69
C CYS A 55 -0.67 4.41 -0.14
N TRP A 56 0.51 4.96 -0.41
CA TRP A 56 1.64 4.28 -1.03
C TRP A 56 2.92 4.53 -0.22
N VAL A 57 4.03 3.92 -0.64
CA VAL A 57 5.36 4.16 -0.06
C VAL A 57 6.24 4.84 -1.09
N GLU A 58 6.98 5.86 -0.65
CA GLU A 58 8.11 6.41 -1.38
C GLU A 58 9.42 6.01 -0.69
N ALA A 59 10.32 5.33 -1.41
CA ALA A 59 11.61 4.89 -0.86
C ALA A 59 12.71 4.99 -1.93
N GLU A 60 13.77 5.76 -1.68
CA GLU A 60 14.93 5.90 -2.59
C GLU A 60 14.55 6.17 -4.06
N GLY A 61 13.57 7.06 -4.28
CA GLY A 61 13.09 7.40 -5.63
C GLY A 61 12.09 6.40 -6.23
N TRP A 62 11.67 5.37 -5.50
CA TRP A 62 10.64 4.41 -5.92
C TRP A 62 9.28 4.73 -5.32
N ALA A 63 8.24 4.60 -6.15
CA ALA A 63 6.85 4.44 -5.76
C ALA A 63 6.56 2.95 -5.60
N ILE A 64 6.14 2.54 -4.40
CA ILE A 64 5.82 1.15 -4.08
C ILE A 64 4.41 1.11 -3.49
N ASP A 65 3.56 0.27 -4.08
CA ASP A 65 2.23 0.00 -3.55
C ASP A 65 2.08 -1.47 -3.19
N PHE A 66 2.25 -1.76 -1.89
CA PHE A 66 2.09 -3.11 -1.35
C PHE A 66 0.64 -3.58 -1.34
N MET A 67 -0.34 -2.70 -1.56
CA MET A 67 -1.76 -3.06 -1.69
C MET A 67 -2.12 -3.49 -3.12
N ALA A 68 -1.30 -3.17 -4.12
CA ALA A 68 -1.64 -3.43 -5.53
C ALA A 68 -2.07 -4.88 -5.85
N PRO A 69 -1.46 -5.93 -5.27
CA PRO A 69 -1.94 -7.30 -5.46
C PRO A 69 -3.37 -7.55 -4.97
N ALA A 70 -3.86 -6.79 -4.01
CA ALA A 70 -5.21 -6.91 -3.44
C ALA A 70 -6.26 -6.11 -4.22
N PHE A 71 -5.89 -5.34 -5.25
CA PHE A 71 -6.85 -4.59 -6.07
C PHE A 71 -7.86 -5.50 -6.78
N SER A 72 -7.47 -6.74 -7.09
CA SER A 72 -8.37 -7.76 -7.62
C SER A 72 -9.56 -8.08 -6.69
N GLU A 73 -9.36 -7.95 -5.38
CA GLU A 73 -10.37 -8.22 -4.35
C GLU A 73 -11.15 -6.94 -4.01
N THR A 74 -10.46 -5.82 -3.85
CA THR A 74 -11.09 -4.55 -3.42
C THR A 74 -11.81 -3.83 -4.55
N ALA A 75 -11.42 -4.06 -5.80
CA ALA A 75 -12.07 -3.52 -7.00
C ALA A 75 -12.62 -4.66 -7.88
N ALA A 76 -13.36 -5.59 -7.27
CA ALA A 76 -13.86 -6.81 -7.94
C ALA A 76 -14.61 -6.55 -9.26
N GLY A 77 -15.22 -5.37 -9.44
CA GLY A 77 -15.87 -4.98 -10.70
C GLY A 77 -14.92 -4.65 -11.86
N LEU A 78 -13.62 -4.46 -11.59
CA LEU A 78 -12.62 -3.98 -12.55
C LEU A 78 -11.71 -5.08 -13.14
N GLN A 79 -11.84 -6.34 -12.69
CA GLN A 79 -11.07 -7.51 -13.18
C GLN A 79 -9.55 -7.26 -13.31
N VAL A 80 -8.95 -6.61 -12.31
CA VAL A 80 -7.51 -6.28 -12.31
C VAL A 80 -6.68 -7.46 -11.80
N PRO A 81 -5.59 -7.88 -12.46
CA PRO A 81 -4.78 -8.99 -11.99
C PRO A 81 -3.88 -8.61 -10.79
N SER A 82 -3.61 -9.58 -9.93
CA SER A 82 -2.73 -9.44 -8.76
C SER A 82 -1.25 -9.43 -9.17
N LYS A 83 -0.69 -8.25 -9.47
CA LYS A 83 0.75 -8.06 -9.79
C LYS A 83 1.42 -7.09 -8.82
N MET A 84 2.75 -7.09 -8.80
CA MET A 84 3.55 -6.11 -8.05
C MET A 84 3.42 -4.72 -8.68
N PHE A 85 3.29 -3.67 -7.85
CA PHE A 85 3.47 -2.28 -8.28
C PHE A 85 4.69 -1.67 -7.60
N GLN A 86 5.78 -1.53 -8.36
CA GLN A 86 7.00 -0.87 -7.92
C GLN A 86 7.62 -0.15 -9.13
N ARG A 87 7.53 1.17 -9.18
CA ARG A 87 8.01 1.98 -10.31
C ARG A 87 8.85 3.17 -9.84
N PRO A 88 9.79 3.69 -10.65
CA PRO A 88 10.48 4.94 -10.34
C PRO A 88 9.47 6.09 -10.21
N LEU A 89 9.61 6.95 -9.20
CA LEU A 89 8.84 8.19 -9.07
C LEU A 89 9.04 9.13 -10.27
N SER A 90 10.21 9.06 -10.91
CA SER A 90 10.50 9.79 -12.15
C SER A 90 9.64 9.36 -13.34
N ALA A 91 8.98 8.20 -13.26
CA ALA A 91 8.05 7.70 -14.27
C ALA A 91 6.57 8.05 -13.96
N MET A 92 6.32 8.84 -12.91
CA MET A 92 4.98 9.31 -12.57
C MET A 92 4.44 10.21 -13.69
N ALA A 93 3.19 9.99 -14.08
CA ALA A 93 2.51 10.81 -15.07
C ALA A 93 2.33 12.26 -14.56
N SER A 94 2.05 13.19 -15.47
CA SER A 94 1.81 14.60 -15.13
C SER A 94 0.42 14.86 -14.52
N SER A 95 -0.56 14.01 -14.79
CA SER A 95 -1.92 14.11 -14.25
C SER A 95 -2.66 12.78 -14.37
N ILE A 96 -3.84 12.69 -13.74
CA ILE A 96 -4.78 11.56 -13.90
C ILE A 96 -5.24 11.35 -15.35
N ASN A 97 -5.14 12.37 -16.21
CA ASN A 97 -5.53 12.30 -17.62
C ASN A 97 -4.41 11.81 -18.54
N ASN A 98 -3.22 11.52 -18.00
CA ASN A 98 -2.03 11.13 -18.75
C ASN A 98 -1.59 9.69 -18.45
N LEU A 99 -2.55 8.79 -18.16
CA LEU A 99 -2.30 7.39 -17.84
C LEU A 99 -2.50 6.50 -19.08
N ASN A 100 -1.61 6.61 -20.07
CA ASN A 100 -1.85 6.03 -21.41
C ASN A 100 -1.36 4.59 -21.55
N HIS A 101 -0.43 4.16 -20.69
CA HIS A 101 0.19 2.84 -20.76
C HIS A 101 -0.02 2.05 -19.47
N SER A 102 -0.02 0.72 -19.60
CA SER A 102 -0.06 -0.18 -18.43
C SER A 102 1.12 0.12 -17.52
N GLY A 103 0.83 0.26 -16.22
CA GLY A 103 1.79 0.68 -15.19
C GLY A 103 1.85 2.20 -14.97
N ASP A 104 1.27 3.03 -15.83
CA ASP A 104 1.21 4.47 -15.58
C ASP A 104 0.48 4.77 -14.28
N PHE A 105 0.98 5.78 -13.55
CA PHE A 105 0.43 6.18 -12.28
C PHE A 105 0.56 7.68 -12.05
N PHE A 106 -0.32 8.21 -11.22
CA PHE A 106 -0.28 9.58 -10.75
C PHE A 106 -0.58 9.62 -9.26
N TYR A 107 0.23 10.37 -8.51
CA TYR A 107 0.00 10.63 -7.09
C TYR A 107 -0.06 12.12 -6.82
N LEU A 108 -1.02 12.51 -5.99
CA LEU A 108 -1.05 13.83 -5.36
C LEU A 108 -1.11 13.64 -3.84
N SER A 109 0.01 13.93 -3.18
CA SER A 109 0.14 13.81 -1.73
C SER A 109 -0.71 14.86 -1.02
N GLU A 110 -1.50 14.42 -0.05
CA GLU A 110 -2.34 15.26 0.81
C GLU A 110 -1.84 15.16 2.25
N PRO A 111 -0.78 15.91 2.64
CA PRO A 111 -0.10 15.71 3.91
C PRO A 111 -0.99 16.01 5.13
N ALA A 112 -1.86 17.01 5.04
CA ALA A 112 -2.80 17.34 6.11
C ALA A 112 -3.83 16.22 6.31
N ALA A 113 -4.41 15.72 5.21
CA ALA A 113 -5.37 14.61 5.22
C ALA A 113 -4.73 13.30 5.70
N THR A 114 -3.45 13.10 5.35
CA THR A 114 -2.63 11.99 5.83
C THR A 114 -2.42 12.10 7.33
N ALA A 115 -1.92 13.23 7.83
CA ALA A 115 -1.65 13.45 9.25
C ALA A 115 -2.91 13.25 10.12
N ALA A 116 -4.06 13.78 9.68
CA ALA A 116 -5.33 13.60 10.38
C ALA A 116 -5.74 12.11 10.49
N ARG A 117 -5.58 11.33 9.42
CA ARG A 117 -5.91 9.88 9.43
C ARG A 117 -4.99 9.06 10.33
N PHE A 118 -3.72 9.44 10.43
CA PHE A 118 -2.75 8.77 11.30
C PHE A 118 -2.73 9.33 12.73
N GLN A 119 -3.51 10.38 13.02
CA GLN A 119 -3.43 11.11 14.29
C GLN A 119 -3.62 10.20 15.50
N ASP A 120 -4.56 9.25 15.47
CA ASP A 120 -4.83 8.37 16.61
C ASP A 120 -4.09 7.02 16.57
N TRP A 121 -3.31 6.75 15.52
CA TRP A 121 -2.60 5.47 15.38
C TRP A 121 -1.59 5.22 16.51
N HIS A 122 -0.94 6.28 17.00
CA HIS A 122 0.01 6.18 18.11
C HIS A 122 -0.64 5.76 19.43
N LYS A 123 -1.96 5.94 19.58
CA LYS A 123 -2.72 5.52 20.77
C LYS A 123 -3.07 4.04 20.75
N LEU A 124 -2.95 3.39 19.58
CA LEU A 124 -3.30 2.00 19.36
C LEU A 124 -2.05 1.14 19.40
N ALA A 125 -1.59 0.76 20.59
CA ALA A 125 -0.38 -0.06 20.80
C ALA A 125 -0.34 -1.31 19.90
N MET A 126 -1.50 -1.93 19.67
CA MET A 126 -1.67 -3.07 18.76
C MET A 126 -1.11 -2.82 17.35
N ILE A 127 -1.18 -1.60 16.81
CA ILE A 127 -0.64 -1.29 15.49
C ILE A 127 0.89 -1.45 15.47
N GLY A 128 1.57 -0.98 16.52
CA GLY A 128 3.02 -1.14 16.68
C GLY A 128 3.43 -2.60 16.85
N ASP A 129 2.65 -3.37 17.61
CA ASP A 129 2.87 -4.82 17.77
C ASP A 129 2.72 -5.55 16.44
N LEU A 130 1.67 -5.25 15.68
CA LEU A 130 1.44 -5.84 14.36
C LEU A 130 2.56 -5.46 13.36
N ALA A 131 3.03 -4.22 13.36
CA ALA A 131 4.17 -3.81 12.53
C ALA A 131 5.45 -4.58 12.90
N THR A 132 5.69 -4.77 14.19
CA THR A 132 6.82 -5.57 14.70
C THR A 132 6.71 -7.03 14.31
N ILE A 133 5.52 -7.61 14.42
CA ILE A 133 5.23 -8.98 13.99
C ILE A 133 5.47 -9.13 12.48
N ALA A 134 4.96 -8.20 11.66
CA ALA A 134 5.14 -8.21 10.21
C ALA A 134 6.64 -8.17 9.84
N ALA A 135 7.40 -7.27 10.45
CA ALA A 135 8.85 -7.18 10.24
C ALA A 135 9.60 -8.42 10.73
N ARG A 136 9.17 -9.06 11.83
CA ARG A 136 9.80 -10.29 12.32
C ARG A 136 9.46 -11.51 11.47
N TRP A 137 8.26 -11.57 10.90
CA TRP A 137 7.83 -12.67 10.05
C TRP A 137 8.47 -12.60 8.67
N PHE A 138 8.61 -11.39 8.11
CA PHE A 138 9.27 -11.19 6.82
C PHE A 138 10.72 -11.70 6.80
N ARG A 139 11.08 -12.35 5.69
CA ARG A 139 12.44 -12.78 5.38
C ARG A 139 12.73 -12.51 3.91
N LYS A 140 13.90 -11.94 3.63
CA LYS A 140 14.36 -11.79 2.24
C LYS A 140 14.56 -13.17 1.61
N ALA A 141 14.06 -13.35 0.39
CA ALA A 141 14.36 -14.52 -0.41
C ALA A 141 15.89 -14.72 -0.55
N PRO A 142 16.39 -15.97 -0.59
CA PRO A 142 15.64 -17.24 -0.64
C PRO A 142 15.29 -17.83 0.75
N LYS A 143 15.43 -17.06 1.85
CA LYS A 143 15.14 -17.59 3.18
C LYS A 143 13.65 -17.93 3.32
N SER A 144 13.36 -19.11 3.85
CA SER A 144 11.98 -19.55 4.09
C SER A 144 11.30 -18.71 5.18
N MET A 145 10.01 -18.46 4.99
CA MET A 145 9.12 -17.88 5.99
C MET A 145 8.26 -18.98 6.63
N ALA A 146 7.87 -18.80 7.89
CA ALA A 146 6.92 -19.71 8.52
C ALA A 146 5.56 -19.61 7.82
N ALA A 147 4.91 -20.75 7.55
CA ALA A 147 3.59 -20.78 6.92
C ALA A 147 2.47 -20.21 7.82
N ALA A 148 2.70 -20.15 9.13
CA ALA A 148 1.85 -19.51 10.11
C ALA A 148 2.70 -19.00 11.29
N ILE A 149 2.19 -18.01 12.02
CA ILE A 149 2.76 -17.53 13.28
C ILE A 149 1.71 -17.57 14.40
N SER A 150 2.18 -17.66 15.63
CA SER A 150 1.34 -17.44 16.81
C SER A 150 1.38 -15.96 17.20
N VAL A 151 0.22 -15.36 17.42
CA VAL A 151 0.08 -13.98 17.89
C VAL A 151 -0.73 -14.00 19.18
N ASP A 152 -0.16 -13.47 20.25
CA ASP A 152 -0.86 -13.35 21.53
C ASP A 152 -1.71 -12.08 21.53
N ASN A 153 -2.94 -12.20 22.03
CA ASN A 153 -3.78 -11.04 22.27
C ASN A 153 -3.46 -10.44 23.67
N PRO A 154 -3.98 -9.23 23.99
CA PRO A 154 -3.78 -8.62 25.31
C PRO A 154 -4.33 -9.44 26.49
N SER A 155 -5.23 -10.40 26.24
CA SER A 155 -5.75 -11.32 27.26
C SER A 155 -4.89 -12.57 27.46
N GLY A 156 -3.70 -12.65 26.83
CA GLY A 156 -2.77 -13.78 26.92
C GLY A 156 -3.19 -15.02 26.12
N LYS A 157 -4.21 -14.93 25.28
CA LYS A 157 -4.66 -16.03 24.41
C LYS A 157 -3.96 -15.93 23.07
N SER A 158 -3.25 -17.00 22.70
CA SER A 158 -2.62 -17.13 21.40
C SER A 158 -3.63 -17.46 20.29
N ARG A 159 -3.46 -16.82 19.14
CA ARG A 159 -4.14 -17.19 17.88
C ARG A 159 -3.10 -17.54 16.82
N SER A 160 -3.37 -18.58 16.03
CA SER A 160 -2.58 -18.88 14.84
C SER A 160 -3.03 -17.97 13.68
N VAL A 161 -2.07 -17.33 13.02
CA VAL A 161 -2.28 -16.50 11.82
C VAL A 161 -1.51 -17.17 10.67
N PRO A 162 -2.19 -17.77 9.68
CA PRO A 162 -1.54 -18.36 8.51
C PRO A 162 -1.14 -17.30 7.48
N LEU A 163 -0.17 -17.63 6.63
CA LEU A 163 0.02 -16.91 5.37
C LEU A 163 -1.22 -17.11 4.49
N VAL A 164 -1.66 -16.02 3.86
CA VAL A 164 -2.79 -15.99 2.93
C VAL A 164 -2.38 -15.26 1.66
N GLY A 165 -3.15 -15.42 0.59
CA GLY A 165 -3.00 -14.67 -0.64
C GLY A 165 -2.97 -15.56 -1.88
N ASN A 166 -3.02 -14.89 -3.04
CA ASN A 166 -2.97 -15.53 -4.35
C ASN A 166 -1.51 -15.76 -4.78
N PRO A 167 -1.26 -16.71 -5.70
CA PRO A 167 0.00 -16.73 -6.44
C PRO A 167 0.27 -15.37 -7.08
N LEU A 168 1.39 -14.74 -6.72
CA LEU A 168 1.78 -13.43 -7.25
C LEU A 168 2.79 -13.62 -8.37
N VAL A 169 2.42 -13.25 -9.60
CA VAL A 169 3.28 -13.34 -10.79
C VAL A 169 3.18 -12.04 -11.58
N GLY A 170 4.35 -11.49 -11.94
CA GLY A 170 4.46 -10.30 -12.80
C GLY A 170 4.51 -8.98 -12.03
N SER A 171 4.72 -7.91 -12.79
CA SER A 171 4.81 -6.54 -12.32
C SER A 171 4.13 -5.59 -13.31
N TRP A 172 3.60 -4.50 -12.76
CA TRP A 172 3.15 -3.31 -13.49
C TRP A 172 4.30 -2.36 -13.76
#